data_AF-A0AAV4WUB4-F1
#
_entry.id   AF-A0AAV4WUB4-F1
#
_cell.length_a   1.000
_cell.length_b   1.000
_cell.length_c   1.000
_cell.angle_alpha   90.00
_cell.angle_beta   90.00
_cell.angle_gamma   90.00
#
_symmetry.space_group_name_H-M   'P 1'
#
loop_
_entity.id
_entity.type
_entity.pdbx_description
1 polymer ?
#
loop_
_entity_poly.entity_id
_entity_poly.type
_entity_poly.pdbx_seq_one_letter_code
_entity_poly.pdbx_strand_id
1 'polypeptide(L)'
;MIEAYSNELTWIAVFSFIVAFFLAFGVGANDVANSFGTSVGSKVLTLRQACILATVFETLGALLMGYKVSDTVRKDIFDLEMYTDEEKLLMMGNLAALFGSAVWNITATVLKLPISGTHSIIGAVLGFTCVAKGFRGIRWKTLGFIIASWFLSPLLSGLVSVAIFLLIRRFILSKEKPGEAGLTALPFFYGFTVFVNVISIVLDGSPVLKLDKVPAWGGVTISAVIAIIVAIVIRVKLVPKERKKGNTIREQNELALENPIALDENEEESDDSRPEVANLFKSLQVMTAVFGSFAHGGNDVSNAIAPLVSMWLIYSDNQDGETPAWLLIYGGIGISAGLWIMGRKVIETMGKDLTKITPTSGFTIEIGTATTVLLASKLGLPISTTHCKVGSVVFVGCARTRSTKDVDLKLFRSIILAWVVTLPFTALFSAIMLLGLYAMTVP
;
A
#
# COMPACT_ATOMS: atom_id res chain seq x y z
N MET A 1 28.57 26.76 2.92
CA MET A 1 27.15 27.10 3.18
C MET A 1 26.49 27.43 1.86
N ILE A 2 25.50 26.63 1.46
CA ILE A 2 24.69 26.86 0.28
C ILE A 2 23.76 28.05 0.54
N GLU A 3 23.73 29.03 -0.36
CA GLU A 3 22.72 30.08 -0.30
C GLU A 3 21.36 29.50 -0.69
N ALA A 4 20.35 29.76 0.15
CA ALA A 4 18.98 29.32 -0.11
C ALA A 4 18.53 29.78 -1.50
N TYR A 5 17.91 28.88 -2.27
CA TYR A 5 17.43 29.16 -3.62
C TYR A 5 18.52 29.62 -4.61
N SER A 6 19.76 29.16 -4.45
CA SER A 6 20.85 29.54 -5.36
C SER A 6 20.60 29.08 -6.81
N ASN A 7 20.88 29.97 -7.76
CA ASN A 7 20.70 29.72 -9.19
C ASN A 7 21.49 28.50 -9.70
N GLU A 8 22.62 28.18 -9.07
CA GLU A 8 23.45 27.03 -9.42
C GLU A 8 22.82 25.68 -9.06
N LEU A 9 21.86 25.67 -8.14
CA LEU A 9 21.17 24.46 -7.66
C LEU A 9 19.74 24.35 -8.21
N THR A 10 19.19 25.43 -8.77
CA THR A 10 17.83 25.47 -9.32
C THR A 10 17.56 24.36 -10.33
N TRP A 11 18.54 24.02 -11.18
CA TRP A 11 18.36 22.93 -12.14
C TRP A 11 18.18 21.57 -11.44
N ILE A 12 18.95 21.28 -10.38
CA ILE A 12 18.80 20.03 -9.61
C ILE A 12 17.38 19.98 -9.04
N ALA A 13 16.92 21.07 -8.45
CA ALA A 13 15.56 21.15 -7.91
C ALA A 13 14.50 20.88 -8.98
N VAL A 14 14.56 21.57 -10.13
CA VAL A 14 13.60 21.39 -11.23
C VAL A 14 13.58 19.94 -11.73
N PHE A 15 14.75 19.36 -12.00
CA PHE A 15 14.83 17.97 -12.45
C PHE A 15 14.35 16.99 -11.37
N SER A 16 14.65 17.22 -10.10
CA SER A 16 14.16 16.41 -8.99
C SER A 16 12.63 16.43 -8.90
N PHE A 17 11.97 17.59 -9.08
CA PHE A 17 10.51 17.63 -9.14
C PHE A 17 9.98 16.78 -10.30
N ILE A 18 10.50 16.97 -11.51
CA ILE A 18 10.05 16.23 -12.70
C ILE A 18 10.22 14.72 -12.49
N VAL A 19 11.39 14.28 -12.06
CA VAL A 19 11.69 12.86 -11.87
C VAL A 19 10.89 12.28 -10.71
N ALA A 20 10.71 13.02 -9.61
CA ALA A 20 9.84 12.59 -8.51
C ALA A 20 8.38 12.43 -8.94
N PHE A 21 7.88 13.27 -9.86
CA PHE A 21 6.55 13.07 -10.43
C PHE A 21 6.46 11.75 -11.20
N PHE A 22 7.45 11.44 -12.04
CA PHE A 22 7.51 10.18 -12.76
C PHE A 22 7.66 8.96 -11.84
N LEU A 23 8.40 9.10 -10.74
CA LEU A 23 8.47 8.06 -9.71
C LEU A 23 7.12 7.87 -9.02
N ALA A 24 6.47 8.94 -8.55
CA ALA A 24 5.15 8.89 -7.95
C ALA A 24 4.12 8.28 -8.91
N PHE A 25 4.17 8.67 -10.19
CA PHE A 25 3.40 8.07 -11.27
C PHE A 25 3.68 6.57 -11.41
N GLY A 26 4.95 6.16 -11.41
CA GLY A 26 5.34 4.75 -11.48
C GLY A 26 4.80 3.95 -10.29
N VAL A 27 4.94 4.48 -9.07
CA VAL A 27 4.40 3.89 -7.84
C VAL A 27 2.89 3.71 -7.94
N GLY A 28 2.15 4.76 -8.33
CA GLY A 28 0.69 4.65 -8.48
C GLY A 28 0.24 3.71 -9.59
N ALA A 29 1.04 3.56 -10.65
CA ALA A 29 0.75 2.63 -11.73
C ALA A 29 1.04 1.16 -11.35
N ASN A 30 2.06 0.89 -10.53
CA ASN A 30 2.43 -0.47 -10.12
C ASN A 30 1.63 -0.93 -8.90
N ASP A 31 1.56 -0.11 -7.86
CA ASP A 31 1.24 -0.57 -6.51
C ASP A 31 -0.25 -0.42 -6.18
N VAL A 32 -1.04 0.32 -6.96
CA VAL A 32 -2.50 0.48 -6.71
C VAL A 32 -3.28 -0.83 -6.81
N ALA A 33 -2.73 -1.82 -7.52
CA ALA A 33 -3.25 -3.18 -7.57
C ALA A 33 -3.26 -3.86 -6.19
N ASN A 34 -2.41 -3.40 -5.26
CA ASN A 34 -2.38 -3.90 -3.89
C ASN A 34 -3.67 -3.58 -3.12
N SER A 35 -4.24 -2.41 -3.38
CA SER A 35 -5.46 -1.93 -2.71
C SER A 35 -6.73 -2.43 -3.39
N PHE A 36 -6.81 -2.29 -4.72
CA PHE A 36 -8.04 -2.56 -5.47
C PHE A 36 -8.03 -3.81 -6.34
N GLY A 37 -6.89 -4.49 -6.50
CA GLY A 37 -6.78 -5.70 -7.33
C GLY A 37 -7.74 -6.80 -6.90
N THR A 38 -7.88 -7.02 -5.59
CA THR A 38 -8.83 -7.99 -5.02
C THR A 38 -10.30 -7.61 -5.25
N SER A 39 -10.64 -6.33 -5.16
CA SER A 39 -12.01 -5.83 -5.35
C SER A 39 -12.44 -5.77 -6.83
N VAL A 40 -11.50 -5.49 -7.73
CA VAL A 40 -11.74 -5.54 -9.18
C VAL A 40 -11.75 -7.00 -9.65
N GLY A 41 -10.86 -7.83 -9.11
CA GLY A 41 -10.78 -9.27 -9.38
C GLY A 41 -12.06 -10.03 -8.98
N SER A 42 -12.61 -9.72 -7.80
CA SER A 42 -13.90 -10.27 -7.32
C SER A 42 -15.13 -9.66 -8.00
N LYS A 43 -14.94 -8.73 -8.96
CA LYS A 43 -16.01 -7.98 -9.66
C LYS A 43 -16.91 -7.15 -8.73
N VAL A 44 -16.41 -6.79 -7.54
CA VAL A 44 -17.13 -5.92 -6.59
C VAL A 44 -17.05 -4.46 -7.02
N LEU A 45 -15.90 -4.04 -7.54
CA LEU A 45 -15.69 -2.71 -8.10
C LEU A 45 -15.33 -2.78 -9.57
N THR A 46 -15.82 -1.81 -10.33
CA THR A 46 -15.29 -1.55 -11.67
C THR A 46 -13.94 -0.85 -11.56
N LEU A 47 -13.11 -0.97 -12.60
CA LEU A 47 -11.83 -0.28 -12.66
C LEU A 47 -11.97 1.24 -12.48
N ARG A 48 -12.97 1.87 -13.11
CA ARG A 48 -13.20 3.32 -12.97
C ARG A 48 -13.55 3.71 -11.54
N GLN A 49 -14.37 2.93 -10.84
CA GLN A 49 -14.70 3.18 -9.43
C GLN A 49 -13.46 3.02 -8.54
N ALA A 50 -12.66 1.99 -8.78
CA ALA A 50 -11.39 1.80 -8.10
C ALA A 50 -10.46 3.01 -8.30
N CYS A 51 -10.35 3.54 -9.53
CA CYS A 51 -9.50 4.71 -9.78
C CYS A 51 -9.97 5.97 -9.03
N ILE A 52 -11.29 6.21 -8.99
CA ILE A 52 -11.87 7.36 -8.28
C ILE A 52 -11.62 7.24 -6.78
N LEU A 53 -11.90 6.08 -6.19
CA LEU A 53 -11.69 5.84 -4.76
C LEU A 53 -10.20 5.96 -4.40
N ALA A 54 -9.32 5.33 -5.18
CA ALA A 54 -7.87 5.44 -4.98
C ALA A 54 -7.40 6.89 -5.01
N THR A 55 -7.82 7.70 -5.99
CA THR A 55 -7.43 9.11 -6.07
C THR A 55 -7.71 9.88 -4.77
N VAL A 56 -8.87 9.63 -4.16
CA VAL A 56 -9.27 10.26 -2.90
C VAL A 56 -8.46 9.70 -1.73
N PHE A 57 -8.46 8.39 -1.55
CA PHE A 57 -7.93 7.76 -0.34
C PHE A 57 -6.40 7.63 -0.33
N GLU A 58 -5.75 7.42 -1.47
CA GLU A 58 -4.28 7.49 -1.60
C GLU A 58 -3.79 8.90 -1.22
N THR A 59 -4.43 9.95 -1.77
CA THR A 59 -4.03 11.34 -1.51
C THR A 59 -4.26 11.72 -0.04
N LEU A 60 -5.38 11.28 0.55
CA LEU A 60 -5.62 11.48 1.99
C LEU A 60 -4.61 10.71 2.86
N GLY A 61 -4.28 9.47 2.49
CA GLY A 61 -3.26 8.67 3.16
C GLY A 61 -1.90 9.36 3.15
N ALA A 62 -1.49 9.83 1.96
CA ALA A 62 -0.26 10.56 1.76
C ALA A 62 -0.17 11.81 2.66
N LEU A 63 -1.23 12.61 2.72
CA LEU A 63 -1.27 13.83 3.52
C LEU A 63 -1.29 13.58 5.04
N LEU A 64 -2.05 12.57 5.49
CA LEU A 64 -2.29 12.35 6.92
C LEU A 64 -1.25 11.45 7.60
N MET A 65 -0.59 10.56 6.86
CA MET A 65 0.36 9.58 7.40
C MET A 65 1.74 9.58 6.73
N GLY A 66 1.88 10.14 5.53
CA GLY A 66 3.10 10.04 4.71
C GLY A 66 4.38 10.61 5.33
N TYR A 67 4.24 11.59 6.23
CA TYR A 67 5.40 12.31 6.80
C TYR A 67 6.33 11.40 7.62
N LYS A 68 5.81 10.41 8.38
CA LYS A 68 6.64 9.55 9.24
C LYS A 68 7.59 8.66 8.44
N VAL A 69 7.04 7.94 7.46
CA VAL A 69 7.84 7.03 6.63
C VAL A 69 8.81 7.84 5.76
N SER A 70 8.38 9.01 5.30
CA SER A 70 9.24 9.94 4.56
C SER A 70 10.46 10.38 5.38
N ASP A 71 10.28 10.65 6.68
CA ASP A 71 11.39 11.00 7.57
C ASP A 71 12.38 9.84 7.78
N THR A 72 11.91 8.60 7.92
CA THR A 72 12.81 7.44 8.03
C THR A 72 13.61 7.19 6.76
N VAL A 73 12.97 7.26 5.58
CA VAL A 73 13.66 7.05 4.29
C VAL A 73 14.74 8.12 4.06
N ARG A 74 14.52 9.37 4.48
CA ARG A 74 15.51 10.45 4.27
C ARG A 74 16.65 10.48 5.29
N LYS A 75 16.46 9.97 6.52
CA LYS A 75 17.44 10.11 7.63
C LYS A 75 18.16 8.81 8.01
N ASP A 76 17.53 7.65 7.87
CA ASP A 76 17.98 6.45 8.58
C ASP A 76 18.77 5.45 7.71
N ILE A 77 18.75 5.59 6.38
CA ILE A 77 19.37 4.63 5.44
C ILE A 77 20.89 4.87 5.27
N PHE A 78 21.29 6.12 5.18
CA PHE A 78 22.68 6.54 5.00
C PHE A 78 23.03 7.61 6.04
N ASP A 79 24.32 7.83 6.26
CA ASP A 79 24.76 8.78 7.28
C ASP A 79 24.93 10.20 6.73
N LEU A 80 24.01 11.08 7.14
CA LEU A 80 23.93 12.48 6.70
C LEU A 80 25.18 13.29 7.09
N GLU A 81 25.83 12.95 8.21
CA GLU A 81 27.01 13.68 8.70
C GLU A 81 28.19 13.62 7.72
N MET A 82 28.29 12.55 6.92
CA MET A 82 29.34 12.45 5.88
C MET A 82 29.11 13.35 4.67
N TYR A 83 27.94 13.98 4.56
CA TYR A 83 27.60 14.94 3.51
C TYR A 83 27.68 16.39 4.01
N THR A 84 28.13 16.62 5.24
CA THR A 84 28.44 17.96 5.76
C THR A 84 29.44 18.63 4.81
N ASP A 85 29.16 19.88 4.42
CA ASP A 85 29.93 20.67 3.44
C ASP A 85 29.93 20.11 1.98
N GLU A 86 29.20 19.03 1.72
CA GLU A 86 29.01 18.43 0.40
C GLU A 86 27.52 18.29 0.04
N GLU A 87 26.70 19.27 0.43
CA GLU A 87 25.24 19.15 0.33
C GLU A 87 24.77 19.10 -1.15
N LYS A 88 25.52 19.74 -2.07
CA LYS A 88 25.29 19.60 -3.51
C LYS A 88 25.42 18.14 -3.98
N LEU A 89 26.38 17.37 -3.43
CA LEU A 89 26.53 15.95 -3.74
C LEU A 89 25.32 15.16 -3.24
N LEU A 90 24.82 15.48 -2.05
CA LEU A 90 23.62 14.85 -1.50
C LEU A 90 22.37 15.17 -2.34
N MET A 91 22.21 16.41 -2.82
CA MET A 91 21.12 16.78 -3.74
C MET A 91 21.19 15.97 -5.05
N MET A 92 22.37 15.83 -5.65
CA MET A 92 22.58 14.99 -6.84
C MET A 92 22.31 13.51 -6.55
N GLY A 93 22.71 13.02 -5.37
CA GLY A 93 22.42 11.67 -4.89
C GLY A 93 20.91 11.40 -4.79
N ASN A 94 20.16 12.33 -4.19
CA ASN A 94 18.70 12.26 -4.12
C ASN A 94 18.05 12.26 -5.52
N LEU A 95 18.50 13.13 -6.43
CA LEU A 95 18.05 13.11 -7.83
C LEU A 95 18.36 11.77 -8.51
N ALA A 96 19.55 11.23 -8.31
CA ALA A 96 19.95 9.94 -8.83
C ALA A 96 19.12 8.78 -8.25
N ALA A 97 18.75 8.86 -6.96
CA ALA A 97 17.87 7.89 -6.32
C ALA A 97 16.47 7.91 -6.97
N LEU A 98 15.87 9.10 -7.09
CA LEU A 98 14.59 9.30 -7.76
C LEU A 98 14.61 8.73 -9.19
N PHE A 99 15.68 9.01 -9.93
CA PHE A 99 15.82 8.55 -11.32
C PHE A 99 15.90 7.03 -11.41
N GLY A 100 16.80 6.40 -10.64
CA GLY A 100 16.98 4.95 -10.66
C GLY A 100 15.70 4.21 -10.30
N SER A 101 14.98 4.69 -9.30
CA SER A 101 13.68 4.13 -8.92
C SER A 101 12.59 4.39 -9.95
N ALA A 102 12.54 5.58 -10.58
CA ALA A 102 11.52 5.91 -11.57
C ALA A 102 11.64 5.02 -12.81
N VAL A 103 12.87 4.88 -13.33
CA VAL A 103 13.17 4.03 -14.49
C VAL A 103 12.72 2.60 -14.24
N TRP A 104 13.06 2.03 -13.09
CA TRP A 104 12.68 0.66 -12.77
C TRP A 104 11.17 0.50 -12.55
N ASN A 105 10.51 1.40 -11.81
CA ASN A 105 9.07 1.32 -11.57
C ASN A 105 8.25 1.39 -12.87
N ILE A 106 8.60 2.31 -13.76
CA ILE A 106 7.93 2.43 -15.06
C ILE A 106 8.20 1.19 -15.91
N THR A 107 9.45 0.71 -15.96
CA THR A 107 9.83 -0.48 -16.73
C THR A 107 9.08 -1.73 -16.23
N ALA A 108 9.08 -1.98 -14.92
CA ALA A 108 8.37 -3.09 -14.32
C ALA A 108 6.86 -3.02 -14.59
N THR A 109 6.27 -1.83 -14.52
CA THR A 109 4.85 -1.61 -14.84
C THR A 109 4.54 -1.93 -16.31
N VAL A 110 5.40 -1.52 -17.25
CA VAL A 110 5.26 -1.87 -18.68
C VAL A 110 5.35 -3.39 -18.88
N LEU A 111 6.24 -4.05 -18.13
CA LEU A 111 6.41 -5.51 -18.13
C LEU A 111 5.33 -6.25 -17.32
N LYS A 112 4.37 -5.54 -16.72
CA LYS A 112 3.30 -6.09 -15.86
C LYS A 112 3.83 -6.88 -14.65
N LEU A 113 5.01 -6.51 -14.16
CA LEU A 113 5.62 -7.12 -12.99
C LEU A 113 5.20 -6.34 -11.74
N PRO A 114 4.52 -6.97 -10.76
CA PRO A 114 4.26 -6.35 -9.48
C PRO A 114 5.57 -6.34 -8.69
N ILE A 115 6.12 -5.14 -8.47
CA ILE A 115 7.37 -4.94 -7.73
C ILE A 115 7.08 -4.17 -6.43
N SER A 116 8.15 -3.80 -5.73
CA SER A 116 8.07 -3.03 -4.50
C SER A 116 8.68 -1.66 -4.74
N GLY A 117 7.85 -0.59 -4.65
CA GLY A 117 8.34 0.78 -4.67
C GLY A 117 9.39 1.04 -3.58
N THR A 118 9.15 0.52 -2.37
CA THR A 118 10.04 0.66 -1.21
C THR A 118 11.41 0.02 -1.45
N HIS A 119 11.46 -1.16 -2.07
CA HIS A 119 12.73 -1.77 -2.47
C HIS A 119 13.44 -0.94 -3.53
N SER A 120 12.66 -0.39 -4.47
CA SER A 120 13.20 0.38 -5.57
C SER A 120 13.91 1.64 -5.09
N ILE A 121 13.35 2.34 -4.09
CA ILE A 121 13.99 3.53 -3.54
C ILE A 121 15.17 3.19 -2.64
N ILE A 122 15.07 2.17 -1.79
CA ILE A 122 16.16 1.76 -0.92
C ILE A 122 17.35 1.26 -1.75
N GLY A 123 17.10 0.46 -2.79
CA GLY A 123 18.14 0.02 -3.72
C GLY A 123 18.84 1.20 -4.39
N ALA A 124 18.07 2.17 -4.89
CA ALA A 124 18.62 3.38 -5.50
C ALA A 124 19.46 4.20 -4.50
N VAL A 125 18.98 4.38 -3.26
CA VAL A 125 19.72 5.07 -2.19
C VAL A 125 21.05 4.39 -1.91
N LEU A 126 21.07 3.05 -1.79
CA LEU A 126 22.31 2.29 -1.62
C LEU A 126 23.25 2.47 -2.82
N GLY A 127 22.70 2.51 -4.03
CA GLY A 127 23.46 2.72 -5.27
C GLY A 127 24.25 4.04 -5.27
N PHE A 128 23.56 5.17 -5.10
CA PHE A 128 24.26 6.45 -5.10
C PHE A 128 25.17 6.59 -3.87
N THR A 129 24.78 6.08 -2.70
CA THR A 129 25.59 6.16 -1.47
C THR A 129 26.91 5.41 -1.64
N CYS A 130 26.88 4.22 -2.24
CA CYS A 130 28.09 3.45 -2.55
C CYS A 130 29.04 4.20 -3.48
N VAL A 131 28.52 4.93 -4.46
CA VAL A 131 29.33 5.76 -5.36
C VAL A 131 29.89 6.99 -4.64
N ALA A 132 29.06 7.69 -3.86
CA ALA A 132 29.41 8.95 -3.21
C ALA A 132 30.38 8.77 -2.04
N LYS A 133 30.15 7.77 -1.19
CA LYS A 133 30.84 7.61 0.11
C LYS A 133 31.33 6.17 0.38
N GLY A 134 31.14 5.25 -0.56
CA GLY A 134 31.47 3.83 -0.38
C GLY A 134 30.56 3.13 0.64
N PHE A 135 30.94 1.92 1.05
CA PHE A 135 30.16 1.11 1.99
C PHE A 135 30.10 1.67 3.43
N ARG A 136 30.99 2.60 3.78
CA ARG A 136 30.94 3.35 5.04
C ARG A 136 29.78 4.35 5.06
N GLY A 137 29.32 4.74 3.86
CA GLY A 137 28.13 5.53 3.58
C GLY A 137 26.84 5.04 4.27
N ILE A 138 26.76 3.74 4.50
CA ILE A 138 25.52 3.01 4.77
C ILE A 138 25.38 2.71 6.26
N ARG A 139 24.19 2.99 6.81
CA ARG A 139 23.83 2.58 8.18
C ARG A 139 23.42 1.12 8.20
N TRP A 140 24.40 0.21 8.24
CA TRP A 140 24.20 -1.25 8.16
C TRP A 140 23.21 -1.81 9.18
N LYS A 141 23.17 -1.25 10.40
CA LYS A 141 22.21 -1.65 11.43
C LYS A 141 20.77 -1.38 10.99
N THR A 142 20.49 -0.16 10.51
CA THR A 142 19.16 0.19 9.99
C THR A 142 18.82 -0.65 8.77
N LEU A 143 19.75 -0.76 7.81
CA LEU A 143 19.54 -1.58 6.62
C LEU A 143 19.20 -3.03 6.97
N GLY A 144 19.86 -3.62 7.97
CA GLY A 144 19.56 -4.96 8.47
C GLY A 144 18.13 -5.10 9.00
N PHE A 145 17.63 -4.12 9.77
CA PHE A 145 16.25 -4.10 10.22
C PHE A 145 15.26 -3.97 9.06
N ILE A 146 15.57 -3.14 8.06
CA ILE A 146 14.73 -2.97 6.89
C ILE A 146 14.66 -4.27 6.08
N ILE A 147 15.79 -4.92 5.81
CA ILE A 147 15.84 -6.21 5.12
C ILE A 147 15.04 -7.26 5.90
N ALA A 148 15.18 -7.34 7.22
CA ALA A 148 14.40 -8.25 8.05
C ALA A 148 12.89 -8.00 7.91
N SER A 149 12.47 -6.74 7.86
CA SER A 149 11.06 -6.36 7.67
C SER A 149 10.49 -6.85 6.34
N TRP A 150 11.29 -6.94 5.27
CA TRP A 150 10.83 -7.37 3.95
C TRP A 150 10.43 -8.85 3.88
N PHE A 151 11.03 -9.68 4.73
CA PHE A 151 10.66 -11.09 4.91
C PHE A 151 9.56 -11.26 5.96
N LEU A 152 9.61 -10.48 7.03
CA LEU A 152 8.67 -10.61 8.14
C LEU A 152 7.28 -10.08 7.79
N SER A 153 7.19 -8.99 7.03
CA SER A 153 5.94 -8.34 6.64
C SER A 153 4.99 -9.20 5.79
N PRO A 154 5.40 -9.92 4.72
CA PRO A 154 4.50 -10.84 4.01
C PRO A 154 4.03 -11.99 4.90
N LEU A 155 4.89 -12.48 5.79
CA LEU A 155 4.55 -13.56 6.72
C LEU A 155 3.51 -13.09 7.75
N LEU A 156 3.75 -11.95 8.42
CA LEU A 156 2.82 -11.37 9.39
C LEU A 156 1.47 -11.04 8.74
N SER A 157 1.50 -10.40 7.56
CA SER A 157 0.29 -10.11 6.78
C SER A 157 -0.49 -11.39 6.44
N GLY A 158 0.21 -12.43 5.97
CA GLY A 158 -0.39 -13.75 5.71
C GLY A 158 -1.03 -14.39 6.93
N LEU A 159 -0.32 -14.38 8.07
CA LEU A 159 -0.81 -14.95 9.33
C LEU A 159 -2.03 -14.20 9.87
N VAL A 160 -2.00 -12.86 9.86
CA VAL A 160 -3.15 -12.02 10.28
C VAL A 160 -4.35 -12.29 9.38
N SER A 161 -4.16 -12.30 8.06
CA SER A 161 -5.24 -12.56 7.11
C SER A 161 -5.85 -13.95 7.27
N VAL A 162 -5.02 -14.99 7.49
CA VAL A 162 -5.50 -16.36 7.76
C VAL A 162 -6.22 -16.44 9.09
N ALA A 163 -5.72 -15.80 10.15
CA ALA A 163 -6.40 -15.78 11.44
C ALA A 163 -7.81 -15.18 11.30
N ILE A 164 -7.94 -14.04 10.61
CA ILE A 164 -9.23 -13.41 10.33
C ILE A 164 -10.13 -14.32 9.48
N PHE A 165 -9.57 -14.96 8.44
CA PHE A 165 -10.31 -15.89 7.59
C PHE A 165 -10.82 -17.11 8.36
N LEU A 166 -9.99 -17.71 9.22
CA LEU A 166 -10.39 -18.84 10.05
C LEU A 166 -11.46 -18.46 11.08
N LEU A 167 -11.39 -17.25 11.64
CA LEU A 167 -12.45 -16.73 12.51
C LEU A 167 -13.76 -16.56 11.74
N ILE A 168 -13.73 -15.97 10.54
CA ILE A 168 -14.92 -15.86 9.68
C ILE A 168 -15.47 -17.24 9.32
N ARG A 169 -14.61 -18.19 8.97
CA ARG A 169 -15.01 -19.55 8.66
C ARG A 169 -15.74 -20.19 9.85
N ARG A 170 -15.14 -20.11 11.04
CA ARG A 170 -15.66 -20.72 12.25
C ARG A 170 -16.97 -20.09 12.72
N PHE A 171 -17.08 -18.76 12.70
CA PHE A 171 -18.20 -18.04 13.29
C PHE A 171 -19.32 -17.68 12.30
N ILE A 172 -19.05 -17.66 10.99
CA ILE A 172 -20.00 -17.27 9.95
C ILE A 172 -20.23 -18.40 8.96
N LEU A 173 -19.19 -18.86 8.24
CA LEU A 173 -19.35 -19.79 7.11
C LEU A 173 -19.84 -21.18 7.55
N SER A 174 -19.39 -21.67 8.70
CA SER A 174 -19.77 -22.98 9.24
C SER A 174 -21.09 -22.99 10.02
N LYS A 175 -21.85 -21.89 10.03
CA LYS A 175 -23.18 -21.83 10.68
C LYS A 175 -24.26 -22.39 9.77
N GLU A 176 -25.35 -22.88 10.36
CA GLU A 176 -26.53 -23.35 9.61
C GLU A 176 -27.17 -22.24 8.75
N LYS A 177 -27.15 -21.00 9.24
CA LYS A 177 -27.61 -19.80 8.53
C LYS A 177 -26.48 -18.76 8.39
N PRO A 178 -25.56 -18.93 7.44
CA PRO A 178 -24.39 -18.06 7.29
C PRO A 178 -24.74 -16.59 7.02
N GLY A 179 -25.81 -16.32 6.25
CA GLY A 179 -26.25 -14.96 5.94
C GLY A 179 -26.62 -14.16 7.19
N GLU A 180 -27.40 -14.74 8.10
CA GLU A 180 -27.80 -14.11 9.37
C GLU A 180 -26.63 -13.96 10.35
N ALA A 181 -25.73 -14.95 10.41
CA ALA A 181 -24.50 -14.86 11.19
C ALA A 181 -23.61 -13.71 10.69
N GLY A 182 -23.49 -13.57 9.37
CA GLY A 182 -22.74 -12.48 8.74
C GLY A 182 -23.37 -11.12 9.01
N LEU A 183 -24.70 -10.98 8.87
CA LEU A 183 -25.44 -9.75 9.21
C LEU A 183 -25.23 -9.34 10.67
N THR A 184 -25.18 -10.30 11.59
CA THR A 184 -24.93 -10.06 13.00
C THR A 184 -23.48 -9.61 13.27
N ALA A 185 -22.52 -10.13 12.50
CA ALA A 185 -21.10 -9.78 12.59
C ALA A 185 -20.74 -8.46 11.88
N LEU A 186 -21.57 -7.97 10.94
CA LEU A 186 -21.30 -6.74 10.19
C LEU A 186 -20.90 -5.54 11.06
N PRO A 187 -21.64 -5.16 12.12
CA PRO A 187 -21.29 -4.02 12.97
C PRO A 187 -19.88 -4.11 13.54
N PHE A 188 -19.47 -5.33 13.94
CA PHE A 188 -18.14 -5.57 14.48
C PHE A 188 -17.06 -5.36 13.42
N PHE A 189 -17.22 -5.89 12.21
CA PHE A 189 -16.23 -5.67 11.15
C PHE A 189 -16.10 -4.20 10.77
N TYR A 190 -17.22 -3.50 10.54
CA TYR A 190 -17.18 -2.06 10.26
C TYR A 190 -16.52 -1.27 11.40
N GLY A 191 -16.92 -1.54 12.64
CA GLY A 191 -16.35 -0.88 13.81
C GLY A 191 -14.85 -1.14 13.95
N PHE A 192 -14.43 -2.40 13.87
CA PHE A 192 -13.02 -2.79 13.97
C PHE A 192 -12.17 -2.15 12.87
N THR A 193 -12.64 -2.17 11.62
CA THR A 193 -11.89 -1.57 10.52
C THR A 193 -11.79 -0.06 10.67
N VAL A 194 -12.87 0.63 11.08
CA VAL A 194 -12.83 2.07 11.37
C VAL A 194 -11.89 2.35 12.55
N PHE A 195 -11.91 1.54 13.61
CA PHE A 195 -11.01 1.69 14.75
C PHE A 195 -9.55 1.68 14.31
N VAL A 196 -9.13 0.68 13.54
CA VAL A 196 -7.75 0.52 13.05
C VAL A 196 -7.31 1.71 12.17
N ASN A 197 -8.23 2.30 11.41
CA ASN A 197 -7.92 3.47 10.57
C ASN A 197 -7.89 4.78 11.36
N VAL A 198 -8.84 5.00 12.27
CA VAL A 198 -8.85 6.25 13.05
C VAL A 198 -7.68 6.27 14.01
N ILE A 199 -7.34 5.12 14.62
CA ILE A 199 -6.20 5.04 15.53
C ILE A 199 -4.87 5.29 14.80
N SER A 200 -4.76 4.87 13.54
CA SER A 200 -3.60 5.17 12.70
C SER A 200 -3.54 6.63 12.22
N ILE A 201 -4.64 7.39 12.30
CA ILE A 201 -4.60 8.84 12.01
C ILE A 201 -4.28 9.62 13.28
N VAL A 202 -4.89 9.25 14.41
CA VAL A 202 -4.88 10.06 15.63
C VAL A 202 -3.65 9.79 16.51
N LEU A 203 -3.22 8.54 16.67
CA LEU A 203 -2.04 8.24 17.51
C LEU A 203 -0.78 8.74 16.83
N ASP A 204 -0.06 9.68 17.46
CA ASP A 204 1.10 10.33 16.88
C ASP A 204 0.78 10.74 15.43
N GLY A 205 -0.29 11.52 15.28
CA GLY A 205 -0.87 11.92 14.00
C GLY A 205 -0.15 13.10 13.36
N SER A 206 -0.59 13.51 12.17
CA SER A 206 0.07 14.57 11.40
C SER A 206 0.27 15.88 12.21
N PRO A 207 1.50 16.44 12.22
CA PRO A 207 1.79 17.77 12.80
C PRO A 207 0.92 18.88 12.18
N VAL A 208 0.54 18.72 10.90
CA VAL A 208 -0.34 19.66 10.17
C VAL A 208 -1.69 19.81 10.88
N LEU A 209 -2.21 18.72 11.43
CA LEU A 209 -3.48 18.70 12.16
C LEU A 209 -3.30 18.85 13.67
N LYS A 210 -2.06 19.07 14.14
CA LYS A 210 -1.69 19.10 15.56
C LYS A 210 -2.09 17.83 16.32
N LEU A 211 -2.21 16.70 15.60
CA LEU A 211 -2.60 15.41 16.17
C LEU A 211 -1.42 14.72 16.88
N ASP A 212 -0.20 15.15 16.61
CA ASP A 212 1.03 14.81 17.35
C ASP A 212 0.93 15.14 18.85
N LYS A 213 0.07 16.10 19.21
CA LYS A 213 -0.13 16.54 20.60
C LYS A 213 -1.19 15.73 21.36
N VAL A 214 -1.91 14.84 20.68
CA VAL A 214 -2.95 14.02 21.31
C VAL A 214 -2.28 12.89 22.09
N PRO A 215 -2.51 12.75 23.41
CA PRO A 215 -1.91 11.67 24.17
C PRO A 215 -2.45 10.31 23.71
N ALA A 216 -1.66 9.26 23.85
CA ALA A 216 -2.00 7.94 23.32
C ALA A 216 -3.37 7.42 23.81
N TRP A 217 -3.70 7.60 25.09
CA TRP A 217 -5.01 7.22 25.63
C TRP A 217 -6.16 8.01 24.98
N GLY A 218 -5.94 9.28 24.65
CA GLY A 218 -6.91 10.14 23.99
C GLY A 218 -7.18 9.65 22.56
N GLY A 219 -6.12 9.28 21.84
CA GLY A 219 -6.25 8.71 20.50
C GLY A 219 -6.98 7.37 20.48
N VAL A 220 -6.67 6.46 21.42
CA VAL A 220 -7.41 5.20 21.59
C VAL A 220 -8.89 5.46 21.87
N THR A 221 -9.19 6.43 22.74
CA THR A 221 -10.57 6.76 23.14
C THR A 221 -11.37 7.34 21.97
N ILE A 222 -10.81 8.31 21.23
CA ILE A 222 -11.45 8.91 20.05
C ILE A 222 -11.76 7.83 19.00
N SER A 223 -10.78 6.98 18.71
CA SER A 223 -10.95 5.89 17.75
C SER A 223 -12.00 4.87 18.19
N ALA A 224 -12.02 4.50 19.48
CA ALA A 224 -13.01 3.59 20.02
C ALA A 224 -14.42 4.17 19.96
N VAL A 225 -14.60 5.45 20.32
CA VAL A 225 -15.90 6.14 20.26
C VAL A 225 -16.42 6.19 18.83
N ILE A 226 -15.58 6.61 17.87
CA ILE A 226 -15.98 6.68 16.45
C ILE A 226 -16.32 5.29 15.92
N ALA A 227 -15.52 4.26 16.25
CA ALA A 227 -15.78 2.88 15.88
C ALA A 227 -17.11 2.34 16.44
N ILE A 228 -17.41 2.63 17.70
CA ILE A 228 -18.68 2.24 18.34
C ILE A 228 -19.86 2.96 17.69
N ILE A 229 -19.75 4.26 17.42
CA ILE A 229 -20.79 5.03 16.72
C ILE A 229 -21.06 4.42 15.35
N VAL A 230 -20.03 4.13 14.57
CA VAL A 230 -20.17 3.47 13.25
C VAL A 230 -20.82 2.10 13.41
N ALA A 231 -20.38 1.27 14.36
CA ALA A 231 -20.97 -0.04 14.60
C ALA A 231 -22.48 0.07 14.93
N ILE A 232 -22.88 1.04 15.75
CA ILE A 232 -24.30 1.30 16.06
C ILE A 232 -25.06 1.71 14.81
N VAL A 233 -24.53 2.64 14.00
CA VAL A 233 -25.17 3.09 12.76
C VAL A 233 -25.34 1.93 11.77
N ILE A 234 -24.33 1.08 11.63
CA ILE A 234 -24.37 -0.11 10.76
C ILE A 234 -25.43 -1.09 11.26
N ARG A 235 -25.49 -1.33 12.58
CA ARG A 235 -26.50 -2.21 13.19
C ARG A 235 -27.92 -1.70 12.98
N VAL A 236 -28.16 -0.39 13.07
CA VAL A 236 -29.51 0.20 12.99
C VAL A 236 -29.95 0.43 11.55
N LYS A 237 -29.06 0.85 10.64
CA LYS A 237 -29.42 1.23 9.27
C LYS A 237 -29.06 0.19 8.22
N LEU A 238 -27.84 -0.33 8.25
CA LEU A 238 -27.33 -1.20 7.18
C LEU A 238 -27.81 -2.63 7.34
N VAL A 239 -27.74 -3.20 8.56
CA VAL A 239 -28.16 -4.59 8.81
C VAL A 239 -29.63 -4.84 8.39
N PRO A 240 -30.62 -3.99 8.75
CA PRO A 240 -32.00 -4.22 8.31
C PRO A 240 -32.17 -4.05 6.80
N LYS A 241 -31.42 -3.14 6.17
CA LYS A 241 -31.45 -2.93 4.72
C LYS A 241 -30.91 -4.14 3.96
N GLU A 242 -29.75 -4.65 4.38
CA GLU A 242 -29.14 -5.84 3.78
C GLU A 242 -29.97 -7.10 4.04
N ARG A 243 -30.59 -7.24 5.23
CA ARG A 243 -31.53 -8.33 5.49
C ARG A 243 -32.75 -8.29 4.55
N LYS A 244 -33.37 -7.12 4.37
CA LYS A 244 -34.51 -6.96 3.44
C LYS A 244 -34.11 -7.31 2.01
N LYS A 245 -32.96 -6.80 1.56
CA LYS A 245 -32.42 -7.09 0.22
C LYS A 245 -32.13 -8.58 0.02
N GLY A 246 -31.53 -9.23 1.01
CA GLY A 246 -31.26 -10.67 1.00
C GLY A 246 -32.53 -11.50 0.85
N ASN A 247 -33.59 -11.15 1.60
CA ASN A 247 -34.89 -11.81 1.50
C ASN A 247 -35.52 -11.64 0.11
N THR A 248 -35.49 -10.43 -0.47
CA THR A 248 -36.02 -10.18 -1.82
C THR A 248 -35.28 -10.98 -2.90
N ILE A 249 -33.94 -11.06 -2.81
CA ILE A 249 -33.14 -11.85 -3.77
C ILE A 249 -33.48 -13.33 -3.64
N ARG A 250 -33.65 -13.81 -2.40
CA ARG A 250 -34.03 -15.19 -2.15
C ARG A 250 -35.42 -15.52 -2.72
N GLU A 251 -36.41 -14.66 -2.52
CA GLU A 251 -37.74 -14.78 -3.12
C GLU A 251 -37.64 -14.81 -4.66
N GLN A 252 -36.85 -13.93 -5.28
CA GLN A 252 -36.64 -13.92 -6.73
C GLN A 252 -35.97 -15.18 -7.26
N ASN A 253 -35.00 -15.74 -6.53
CA ASN A 253 -34.32 -16.97 -6.92
C ASN A 253 -35.22 -18.19 -6.75
N GLU A 254 -36.02 -18.25 -5.68
CA GLU A 254 -37.03 -19.28 -5.46
C GLU A 254 -38.08 -19.26 -6.59
N LEU A 255 -38.48 -18.07 -7.08
CA LEU A 255 -39.35 -17.91 -8.25
C LEU A 255 -38.68 -18.27 -9.59
N ALA A 256 -37.37 -18.03 -9.73
CA ALA A 256 -36.63 -18.36 -10.96
C ALA A 256 -36.32 -19.87 -11.09
N LEU A 257 -36.22 -20.59 -9.96
CA LEU A 257 -35.98 -22.03 -9.90
C LEU A 257 -37.18 -22.88 -10.37
N GLU A 258 -38.36 -22.28 -10.60
CA GLU A 258 -39.49 -22.93 -11.28
C GLU A 258 -39.22 -23.18 -12.79
N ASN A 259 -38.12 -22.70 -13.37
CA ASN A 259 -37.64 -23.05 -14.71
C ASN A 259 -36.16 -23.48 -14.68
N PRO A 260 -35.86 -24.79 -14.65
CA PRO A 260 -34.50 -25.27 -14.45
C PRO A 260 -33.71 -25.15 -15.76
N ILE A 261 -32.72 -24.25 -15.79
CA ILE A 261 -31.57 -24.36 -16.68
C ILE A 261 -30.44 -24.96 -15.87
N ALA A 262 -29.93 -26.11 -16.32
CA ALA A 262 -28.88 -26.88 -15.68
C ALA A 262 -27.65 -26.00 -15.37
N LEU A 263 -27.27 -25.96 -14.09
CA LEU A 263 -26.00 -25.41 -13.65
C LEU A 263 -24.97 -26.54 -13.63
N ASP A 264 -23.81 -26.26 -14.20
CA ASP A 264 -22.67 -27.17 -14.35
C ASP A 264 -22.10 -27.54 -12.97
N GLU A 265 -22.17 -28.83 -12.59
CA GLU A 265 -21.87 -29.36 -11.24
C GLU A 265 -20.36 -29.54 -10.96
N ASN A 266 -19.47 -28.97 -11.76
CA ASN A 266 -18.03 -29.33 -11.75
C ASN A 266 -17.07 -28.32 -11.12
N GLU A 267 -17.53 -27.32 -10.35
CA GLU A 267 -16.63 -26.52 -9.50
C GLU A 267 -16.75 -26.98 -8.04
N GLU A 268 -15.63 -27.38 -7.40
CA GLU A 268 -15.56 -27.53 -5.94
C GLU A 268 -15.95 -26.18 -5.30
N GLU A 269 -17.21 -26.05 -4.89
CA GLU A 269 -17.76 -24.80 -4.37
C GLU A 269 -17.19 -24.55 -2.97
N SER A 270 -16.32 -23.56 -2.83
CA SER A 270 -15.72 -23.21 -1.55
C SER A 270 -16.77 -22.59 -0.62
N ASP A 271 -16.72 -22.87 0.69
CA ASP A 271 -17.75 -22.40 1.66
C ASP A 271 -18.05 -20.89 1.59
N ASP A 272 -17.09 -20.10 1.12
CA ASP A 272 -17.12 -18.65 1.00
C ASP A 272 -17.66 -18.11 -0.33
N SER A 273 -18.00 -18.97 -1.31
CA SER A 273 -18.62 -18.58 -2.59
C SER A 273 -20.15 -18.55 -2.55
N ARG A 274 -20.78 -18.97 -1.45
CA ARG A 274 -22.24 -18.94 -1.28
C ARG A 274 -22.81 -17.54 -1.58
N PRO A 275 -23.83 -17.38 -2.44
CA PRO A 275 -24.29 -16.06 -2.92
C PRO A 275 -24.71 -15.09 -1.80
N GLU A 276 -25.40 -15.60 -0.77
CA GLU A 276 -25.88 -14.81 0.37
C GLU A 276 -24.72 -14.17 1.16
N VAL A 277 -23.66 -14.95 1.40
CA VAL A 277 -22.46 -14.49 2.11
C VAL A 277 -21.63 -13.58 1.22
N ALA A 278 -21.42 -13.98 -0.04
CA ALA A 278 -20.66 -13.20 -0.99
C ALA A 278 -21.22 -11.78 -1.13
N ASN A 279 -22.55 -11.62 -1.22
CA ASN A 279 -23.21 -10.33 -1.32
C ASN A 279 -22.98 -9.42 -0.10
N LEU A 280 -23.02 -9.99 1.11
CA LEU A 280 -22.73 -9.27 2.34
C LEU A 280 -21.30 -8.74 2.36
N PHE A 281 -20.35 -9.60 2.00
CA PHE A 281 -18.92 -9.26 2.01
C PHE A 281 -18.53 -8.30 0.89
N LYS A 282 -19.34 -8.11 -0.16
CA LYS A 282 -19.08 -7.07 -1.18
C LYS A 282 -18.96 -5.68 -0.55
N SER A 283 -19.90 -5.32 0.31
CA SER A 283 -19.89 -3.99 0.95
C SER A 283 -18.70 -3.82 1.90
N LEU A 284 -18.37 -4.88 2.64
CA LEU A 284 -17.18 -4.90 3.50
C LEU A 284 -15.90 -4.76 2.69
N GLN A 285 -15.82 -5.45 1.55
CA GLN A 285 -14.67 -5.43 0.66
C GLN A 285 -14.44 -4.03 0.08
N VAL A 286 -15.48 -3.31 -0.36
CA VAL A 286 -15.33 -1.92 -0.82
C VAL A 286 -14.72 -1.04 0.27
N MET A 287 -15.19 -1.19 1.50
CA MET A 287 -14.66 -0.43 2.64
C MET A 287 -13.20 -0.81 2.93
N THR A 288 -12.84 -2.09 2.95
CA THR A 288 -11.46 -2.51 3.20
C THR A 288 -10.51 -2.14 2.08
N ALA A 289 -10.96 -2.11 0.82
CA ALA A 289 -10.17 -1.62 -0.31
C ALA A 289 -9.89 -0.12 -0.21
N VAL A 290 -10.89 0.67 0.18
CA VAL A 290 -10.74 2.10 0.48
C VAL A 290 -9.69 2.33 1.57
N PHE A 291 -9.73 1.54 2.64
CA PHE A 291 -8.75 1.63 3.72
C PHE A 291 -7.37 1.11 3.35
N GLY A 292 -7.30 0.04 2.56
CA GLY A 292 -6.06 -0.45 1.98
C GLY A 292 -5.39 0.64 1.15
N SER A 293 -6.18 1.39 0.37
CA SER A 293 -5.70 2.54 -0.41
C SER A 293 -5.22 3.71 0.45
N PHE A 294 -5.92 3.98 1.56
CA PHE A 294 -5.44 4.98 2.53
C PHE A 294 -4.10 4.58 3.16
N ALA A 295 -3.99 3.32 3.61
CA ALA A 295 -2.75 2.79 4.18
C ALA A 295 -1.61 2.79 3.17
N HIS A 296 -1.91 2.42 1.93
CA HIS A 296 -0.97 2.44 0.81
C HIS A 296 -0.46 3.85 0.55
N GLY A 297 -1.34 4.84 0.40
CA GLY A 297 -0.94 6.23 0.15
C GLY A 297 -0.07 6.80 1.26
N GLY A 298 -0.36 6.45 2.52
CA GLY A 298 0.45 6.84 3.68
C GLY A 298 1.82 6.19 3.74
N ASN A 299 1.99 4.98 3.19
CA ASN A 299 3.28 4.29 3.18
C ASN A 299 4.10 4.67 1.93
N ASP A 300 3.48 4.59 0.76
CA ASP A 300 4.17 4.53 -0.52
C ASP A 300 4.42 5.90 -1.16
N VAL A 301 3.76 6.97 -0.68
CA VAL A 301 4.13 8.35 -1.08
C VAL A 301 5.58 8.67 -0.71
N SER A 302 6.07 8.10 0.39
CA SER A 302 7.44 8.31 0.86
C SER A 302 8.48 7.82 -0.14
N ASN A 303 8.15 6.80 -0.95
CA ASN A 303 9.06 6.25 -1.95
C ASN A 303 9.44 7.28 -3.02
N ALA A 304 8.51 8.18 -3.36
CA ALA A 304 8.74 9.24 -4.34
C ALA A 304 9.13 10.58 -3.69
N ILE A 305 8.60 10.86 -2.49
CA ILE A 305 8.69 12.18 -1.89
C ILE A 305 9.84 12.31 -0.90
N ALA A 306 10.32 11.24 -0.25
CA ALA A 306 11.38 11.36 0.73
C ALA A 306 12.70 11.94 0.17
N PRO A 307 13.23 11.47 -0.97
CA PRO A 307 14.42 12.09 -1.56
C PRO A 307 14.15 13.50 -2.10
N LEU A 308 12.93 13.76 -2.58
CA LEU A 308 12.52 15.10 -3.02
C LEU A 308 12.49 16.08 -1.85
N VAL A 309 11.98 15.66 -0.70
CA VAL A 309 11.97 16.44 0.55
C VAL A 309 13.40 16.68 1.01
N SER A 310 14.25 15.64 1.04
CA SER A 310 15.67 15.80 1.39
C SER A 310 16.35 16.85 0.51
N MET A 311 16.16 16.77 -0.80
CA MET A 311 16.65 17.78 -1.74
C MET A 311 16.07 19.18 -1.47
N TRP A 312 14.74 19.28 -1.29
CA TRP A 312 14.06 20.55 -1.08
C TRP A 312 14.50 21.27 0.21
N LEU A 313 14.70 20.52 1.29
CA LEU A 313 15.17 21.07 2.56
C LEU A 313 16.61 21.58 2.47
N ILE A 314 17.47 20.95 1.67
CA ILE A 314 18.80 21.48 1.35
C ILE A 314 18.66 22.76 0.50
N TYR A 315 17.84 22.74 -0.54
CA TYR A 315 17.64 23.87 -1.45
C TYR A 315 17.06 25.12 -0.77
N SER A 316 16.23 24.93 0.26
CA SER A 316 15.59 25.99 1.05
C SER A 316 16.35 26.37 2.33
N ASP A 317 17.55 25.82 2.55
CA ASP A 317 18.37 26.04 3.75
C ASP A 317 17.62 25.74 5.07
N ASN A 318 16.86 24.64 5.09
CA ASN A 318 16.07 24.19 6.24
C ASN A 318 16.24 22.69 6.47
N GLN A 319 17.48 22.22 6.62
CA GLN A 319 17.82 20.79 6.65
C GLN A 319 17.14 20.01 7.79
N ASP A 320 16.91 20.68 8.93
CA ASP A 320 16.21 20.12 10.09
C ASP A 320 14.67 20.23 10.00
N GLY A 321 14.17 20.83 8.93
CA GLY A 321 12.74 21.05 8.71
C GLY A 321 11.92 19.76 8.65
N GLU A 322 10.64 19.92 9.02
CA GLU A 322 9.62 18.89 8.81
C GLU A 322 9.27 18.76 7.33
N THR A 323 8.73 17.60 6.95
CA THR A 323 8.25 17.34 5.58
C THR A 323 7.10 18.30 5.22
N PRO A 324 7.27 19.19 4.21
CA PRO A 324 6.21 20.10 3.79
C PRO A 324 4.97 19.36 3.26
N ALA A 325 3.79 19.71 3.77
CA ALA A 325 2.53 19.03 3.40
C ALA A 325 2.22 19.09 1.89
N TRP A 326 2.59 20.17 1.22
CA TRP A 326 2.34 20.34 -0.22
C TRP A 326 3.18 19.35 -1.06
N LEU A 327 4.34 18.90 -0.59
CA LEU A 327 5.14 17.85 -1.26
C LEU A 327 4.46 16.48 -1.16
N LEU A 328 3.76 16.21 -0.06
CA LEU A 328 2.95 14.99 0.08
C LEU A 328 1.74 15.03 -0.87
N ILE A 329 1.08 16.19 -1.01
CA ILE A 329 0.00 16.38 -1.98
C ILE A 329 0.53 16.21 -3.41
N TYR A 330 1.70 16.78 -3.72
CA TYR A 330 2.38 16.61 -5.01
C TYR A 330 2.60 15.12 -5.34
N GLY A 331 3.10 14.34 -4.37
CA GLY A 331 3.24 12.89 -4.52
C GLY A 331 1.91 12.18 -4.73
N GLY A 332 0.88 12.52 -3.96
CA GLY A 332 -0.47 11.96 -4.11
C GLY A 332 -1.08 12.21 -5.50
N ILE A 333 -0.86 13.41 -6.06
CA ILE A 333 -1.27 13.73 -7.44
C ILE A 333 -0.52 12.87 -8.46
N GLY A 334 0.79 12.69 -8.29
CA GLY A 334 1.60 11.82 -9.15
C GLY A 334 1.12 10.37 -9.13
N ILE A 335 0.92 9.81 -7.92
CA ILE A 335 0.35 8.46 -7.72
C ILE A 335 -0.99 8.32 -8.44
N SER A 336 -1.89 9.29 -8.23
CA SER A 336 -3.21 9.29 -8.86
C SER A 336 -3.10 9.31 -10.39
N ALA A 337 -2.24 10.15 -10.97
CA ALA A 337 -2.03 10.21 -12.41
C ALA A 337 -1.52 8.87 -12.99
N GLY A 338 -0.58 8.22 -12.30
CA GLY A 338 -0.05 6.90 -12.64
C GLY A 338 -1.11 5.82 -12.73
N LEU A 339 -1.95 5.77 -11.70
CA LEU A 339 -3.09 4.87 -11.63
C LEU A 339 -4.04 5.05 -12.83
N TRP A 340 -4.43 6.29 -13.15
CA TRP A 340 -5.40 6.56 -14.22
C TRP A 340 -4.87 6.19 -15.60
N ILE A 341 -3.58 6.38 -15.85
CA ILE A 341 -2.98 6.22 -17.17
C ILE A 341 -2.45 4.79 -17.38
N MET A 342 -1.78 4.19 -16.38
CA MET A 342 -1.10 2.90 -16.52
C MET A 342 -1.55 1.82 -15.52
N GLY A 343 -2.23 2.19 -14.42
CA GLY A 343 -2.62 1.25 -13.36
C GLY A 343 -3.52 0.09 -13.80
N ARG A 344 -4.29 0.26 -14.88
CA ARG A 344 -5.19 -0.77 -15.42
C ARG A 344 -4.49 -2.11 -15.66
N LYS A 345 -3.28 -2.07 -16.25
CA LYS A 345 -2.58 -3.29 -16.70
C LYS A 345 -2.16 -4.17 -15.52
N VAL A 346 -1.77 -3.57 -14.38
CA VAL A 346 -1.30 -4.31 -13.20
C VAL A 346 -2.46 -4.76 -12.32
N ILE A 347 -3.52 -3.95 -12.19
CA ILE A 347 -4.75 -4.32 -11.46
C ILE A 347 -5.35 -5.61 -12.03
N GLU A 348 -5.43 -5.74 -13.35
CA GLU A 348 -6.01 -6.92 -14.01
C GLU A 348 -5.18 -8.19 -13.74
N THR A 349 -3.85 -8.10 -13.67
CA THR A 349 -2.94 -9.23 -13.38
C THR A 349 -3.02 -9.68 -11.92
N MET A 350 -2.93 -8.74 -10.96
CA MET A 350 -2.99 -9.05 -9.52
C MET A 350 -4.34 -9.62 -9.06
N GLY A 351 -5.44 -9.21 -9.71
CA GLY A 351 -6.80 -9.58 -9.31
C GLY A 351 -7.27 -10.96 -9.79
N LYS A 352 -6.58 -11.57 -10.76
CA LYS A 352 -7.04 -12.81 -11.42
C LYS A 352 -6.01 -13.93 -11.44
N ASP A 353 -4.72 -13.61 -11.46
CA ASP A 353 -3.70 -14.58 -11.88
C ASP A 353 -3.05 -15.35 -10.71
N LEU A 354 -3.13 -14.86 -9.46
CA LEU A 354 -2.43 -15.51 -8.33
C LEU A 354 -3.28 -16.56 -7.59
N THR A 355 -4.57 -16.29 -7.38
CA THR A 355 -5.56 -17.22 -6.81
C THR A 355 -6.99 -16.73 -7.08
N LYS A 356 -8.00 -17.61 -7.02
CA LYS A 356 -9.42 -17.24 -7.16
C LYS A 356 -9.88 -16.47 -5.91
N ILE A 357 -10.27 -15.21 -6.08
CA ILE A 357 -10.65 -14.30 -4.99
C ILE A 357 -12.18 -14.16 -4.93
N THR A 358 -12.76 -14.47 -3.76
CA THR A 358 -14.17 -14.22 -3.42
C THR A 358 -14.27 -12.90 -2.65
N PRO A 359 -15.47 -12.28 -2.50
CA PRO A 359 -15.61 -11.09 -1.65
C PRO A 359 -15.16 -11.32 -0.21
N THR A 360 -15.39 -12.54 0.32
CA THR A 360 -14.99 -12.92 1.68
C THR A 360 -13.48 -13.00 1.82
N SER A 361 -12.80 -13.74 0.92
CA SER A 361 -11.34 -13.85 0.97
C SER A 361 -10.67 -12.51 0.64
N GLY A 362 -11.23 -11.75 -0.31
CA GLY A 362 -10.83 -10.38 -0.64
C GLY A 362 -10.86 -9.45 0.56
N PHE A 363 -11.97 -9.42 1.31
CA PHE A 363 -12.06 -8.68 2.57
C PHE A 363 -10.96 -9.06 3.55
N THR A 364 -10.72 -10.36 3.77
CA THR A 364 -9.69 -10.82 4.73
C THR A 364 -8.27 -10.45 4.31
N ILE A 365 -7.97 -10.56 3.01
CA ILE A 365 -6.67 -10.19 2.44
C ILE A 365 -6.45 -8.68 2.59
N GLU A 366 -7.47 -7.87 2.26
CA GLU A 366 -7.38 -6.41 2.33
C GLU A 366 -7.20 -5.93 3.77
N ILE A 367 -8.01 -6.40 4.73
CA ILE A 367 -7.91 -5.94 6.11
C ILE A 367 -6.62 -6.39 6.79
N GLY A 368 -6.16 -7.63 6.56
CA GLY A 368 -4.91 -8.12 7.14
C GLY A 368 -3.69 -7.42 6.57
N THR A 369 -3.68 -7.17 5.25
CA THR A 369 -2.66 -6.35 4.60
C THR A 369 -2.65 -4.93 5.14
N ALA A 370 -3.81 -4.25 5.14
CA ALA A 370 -3.92 -2.86 5.59
C ALA A 370 -3.51 -2.70 7.06
N THR A 371 -3.93 -3.62 7.94
CA THR A 371 -3.54 -3.59 9.36
C THR A 371 -2.03 -3.73 9.52
N THR A 372 -1.41 -4.66 8.80
CA THR A 372 0.05 -4.88 8.85
C THR A 372 0.82 -3.66 8.35
N VAL A 373 0.37 -3.07 7.23
CA VAL A 373 0.96 -1.85 6.66
C VAL A 373 0.83 -0.68 7.62
N LEU A 374 -0.37 -0.41 8.15
CA LEU A 374 -0.60 0.70 9.06
C LEU A 374 0.25 0.61 10.33
N LEU A 375 0.39 -0.59 10.90
CA LEU A 375 1.24 -0.81 12.08
C LEU A 375 2.71 -0.56 11.76
N ALA A 376 3.21 -1.05 10.62
CA ALA A 376 4.59 -0.81 10.21
C ALA A 376 4.86 0.68 9.91
N SER A 377 3.98 1.35 9.15
CA SER A 377 4.10 2.78 8.87
C SER A 377 4.05 3.61 10.16
N LYS A 378 3.30 3.17 11.18
CA LYS A 378 3.30 3.82 12.50
C LYS A 378 4.60 3.67 13.26
N LEU A 379 5.26 2.53 13.12
CA LEU A 379 6.60 2.30 13.65
C LEU A 379 7.70 2.97 12.81
N GLY A 380 7.34 3.70 11.75
CA GLY A 380 8.28 4.32 10.81
C GLY A 380 9.02 3.30 9.94
N LEU A 381 8.62 2.03 9.94
CA LEU A 381 9.33 0.98 9.21
C LEU A 381 8.91 1.02 7.72
N PRO A 382 9.83 1.28 6.78
CA PRO A 382 9.53 1.25 5.35
C PRO A 382 9.36 -0.20 4.91
N ILE A 383 8.12 -0.64 4.80
CA ILE A 383 7.77 -1.97 4.32
C ILE A 383 7.22 -1.94 2.90
N SER A 384 7.13 -3.11 2.26
CA SER A 384 6.51 -3.26 0.96
C SER A 384 5.03 -3.65 1.10
N THR A 385 4.14 -2.79 0.60
CA THR A 385 2.69 -3.06 0.51
C THR A 385 2.41 -4.24 -0.43
N THR A 386 3.13 -4.33 -1.55
CA THR A 386 3.08 -5.46 -2.50
C THR A 386 3.41 -6.78 -1.82
N HIS A 387 4.48 -6.84 -1.02
CA HIS A 387 4.83 -8.06 -0.29
C HIS A 387 3.73 -8.47 0.68
N CYS A 388 3.24 -7.52 1.48
CA CYS A 388 2.16 -7.78 2.43
C CYS A 388 0.93 -8.34 1.72
N LYS A 389 0.57 -7.78 0.56
CA LYS A 389 -0.57 -8.23 -0.22
C LYS A 389 -0.36 -9.63 -0.78
N VAL A 390 0.78 -9.89 -1.43
CA VAL A 390 1.10 -11.21 -1.98
C VAL A 390 1.12 -12.27 -0.88
N GLY A 391 1.74 -11.98 0.27
CA GLY A 391 1.74 -12.86 1.43
C GLY A 391 0.32 -13.20 1.91
N SER A 392 -0.54 -12.18 2.05
CA SER A 392 -1.95 -12.37 2.38
C SER A 392 -2.71 -13.21 1.37
N VAL A 393 -2.54 -12.95 0.07
CA VAL A 393 -3.22 -13.68 -1.00
C VAL A 393 -2.83 -15.16 -0.99
N VAL A 394 -1.53 -15.47 -0.90
CA VAL A 394 -1.03 -16.84 -0.88
C VAL A 394 -1.53 -17.60 0.35
N PHE A 395 -1.42 -17.01 1.54
CA PHE A 395 -1.81 -17.67 2.78
C PHE A 395 -3.33 -17.91 2.86
N VAL A 396 -4.14 -16.91 2.50
CA VAL A 396 -5.61 -17.06 2.46
C VAL A 396 -6.04 -18.03 1.37
N GLY A 397 -5.39 -18.00 0.19
CA GLY A 397 -5.63 -18.97 -0.88
C GLY A 397 -5.46 -20.41 -0.41
N CYS A 398 -4.34 -20.70 0.26
CA CYS A 398 -4.08 -22.00 0.87
C CYS A 398 -5.10 -22.37 1.97
N ALA A 399 -5.49 -21.41 2.81
CA ALA A 399 -6.45 -21.65 3.90
C ALA A 399 -7.89 -21.90 3.39
N ARG A 400 -8.26 -21.28 2.27
CA ARG A 400 -9.58 -21.42 1.65
C ARG A 400 -9.82 -22.86 1.18
N THR A 401 -8.90 -23.37 0.36
CA THR A 401 -9.00 -24.70 -0.28
C THR A 401 -8.34 -25.82 0.51
N ARG A 402 -7.72 -25.52 1.66
CA ARG A 402 -6.90 -26.45 2.46
C ARG A 402 -5.81 -27.14 1.60
N SER A 403 -5.41 -26.49 0.51
CA SER A 403 -4.56 -27.04 -0.55
C SER A 403 -3.75 -25.93 -1.19
N THR A 404 -2.54 -26.23 -1.66
CA THR A 404 -1.69 -25.29 -2.39
C THR A 404 -2.00 -25.24 -3.89
N LYS A 405 -2.93 -26.09 -4.38
CA LYS A 405 -3.25 -26.23 -5.81
C LYS A 405 -3.86 -24.98 -6.45
N ASP A 406 -4.48 -24.12 -5.63
CA ASP A 406 -5.16 -22.89 -6.07
C ASP A 406 -4.25 -21.65 -6.11
N VAL A 407 -2.97 -21.82 -5.76
CA VAL A 407 -1.97 -20.76 -5.83
C VAL A 407 -1.06 -21.03 -7.01
N ASP A 408 -0.94 -20.08 -7.94
CA ASP A 408 0.02 -20.19 -9.03
C ASP A 408 1.46 -20.02 -8.49
N LEU A 409 2.11 -21.14 -8.20
CA LEU A 409 3.49 -21.18 -7.68
C LEU A 409 4.51 -20.65 -8.71
N LYS A 410 4.22 -20.70 -10.01
CA LYS A 410 5.11 -20.18 -11.04
C LYS A 410 5.05 -18.65 -11.04
N LEU A 411 3.85 -18.08 -10.93
CA LEU A 411 3.68 -16.63 -10.76
C LEU A 411 4.32 -16.17 -9.45
N PHE A 412 4.06 -16.85 -8.34
CA PHE A 412 4.65 -16.52 -7.04
C PHE A 412 6.19 -16.51 -7.06
N ARG A 413 6.81 -17.52 -7.68
CA ARG A 413 8.28 -17.56 -7.87
C ARG A 413 8.79 -16.41 -8.74
N SER A 414 8.04 -16.06 -9.79
CA SER A 414 8.40 -14.95 -10.68
C SER A 414 8.35 -13.61 -9.96
N ILE A 415 7.37 -13.42 -9.07
CA ILE A 415 7.24 -12.25 -8.20
C ILE A 415 8.43 -12.14 -7.24
N ILE A 416 8.80 -13.23 -6.55
CA ILE A 416 9.97 -13.26 -5.66
C ILE A 416 11.25 -12.90 -6.43
N LEU A 417 11.42 -13.45 -7.63
CA LEU A 417 12.59 -13.14 -8.47
C LEU A 417 12.62 -11.65 -8.84
N ALA A 418 11.49 -11.06 -9.19
CA ALA A 418 11.39 -9.63 -9.48
C ALA A 418 11.77 -8.78 -8.26
N TRP A 419 11.43 -9.20 -7.05
CA TRP A 419 11.82 -8.50 -5.81
C TRP A 419 13.33 -8.53 -5.56
N VAL A 420 13.98 -9.67 -5.80
CA VAL A 420 15.44 -9.82 -5.67
C VAL A 420 16.17 -8.98 -6.72
N VAL A 421 15.66 -8.95 -7.96
CA VAL A 421 16.25 -8.20 -9.08
C VAL A 421 16.07 -6.68 -8.93
N THR A 422 15.00 -6.24 -8.25
CA THR A 422 14.69 -4.81 -8.09
C THR A 422 15.81 -4.01 -7.42
N LEU A 423 16.41 -4.55 -6.35
CA LEU A 423 17.47 -3.87 -5.60
C LEU A 423 18.74 -3.59 -6.43
N PRO A 424 19.39 -4.59 -7.05
CA PRO A 424 20.59 -4.36 -7.82
C PRO A 424 20.34 -3.48 -9.06
N PHE A 425 19.17 -3.61 -9.71
CA PHE A 425 18.84 -2.77 -10.87
C PHE A 425 18.70 -1.31 -10.50
N THR A 426 17.94 -1.00 -9.44
CA THR A 426 17.74 0.38 -9.00
C THR A 426 19.02 0.99 -8.43
N ALA A 427 19.82 0.21 -7.71
CA ALA A 427 21.15 0.62 -7.25
C ALA A 427 22.06 0.97 -8.43
N LEU A 428 22.08 0.13 -9.47
CA LEU A 428 22.89 0.35 -10.67
C LEU A 428 22.49 1.61 -11.42
N PHE A 429 21.20 1.81 -11.70
CA PHE A 429 20.73 3.01 -12.41
C PHE A 429 20.99 4.28 -11.61
N SER A 430 20.84 4.23 -10.28
CA SER A 430 21.16 5.36 -9.42
C SER A 430 22.65 5.67 -9.39
N ALA A 431 23.49 4.64 -9.30
CA ALA A 431 24.94 4.79 -9.37
C ALA A 431 25.40 5.42 -10.69
N ILE A 432 24.89 4.93 -11.82
CA ILE A 432 25.20 5.47 -13.16
C ILE A 432 24.75 6.93 -13.26
N MET A 433 23.55 7.25 -12.80
CA MET A 433 23.03 8.61 -12.84
C MET A 433 23.91 9.56 -12.01
N LEU A 434 24.31 9.16 -10.79
CA LEU A 434 25.18 9.99 -9.96
C LEU A 434 26.55 10.20 -10.62
N LEU A 435 27.16 9.16 -11.18
CA LEU A 435 28.44 9.28 -11.90
C LEU A 435 28.32 10.25 -13.08
N GLY A 436 27.24 10.18 -13.85
CA GLY A 436 26.96 11.10 -14.95
C GLY A 436 26.81 12.55 -14.47
N LEU A 437 26.02 12.77 -13.41
CA LEU A 437 25.84 14.09 -12.81
C LEU A 437 27.16 14.67 -12.28
N TYR A 438 27.97 13.84 -11.62
CA TYR A 438 29.28 14.24 -11.09
C TYR A 438 30.22 14.65 -12.22
N ALA A 439 30.30 13.86 -13.30
CA ALA A 439 31.14 14.16 -14.46
C ALA A 439 30.72 15.45 -15.21
N MET A 440 29.45 15.84 -15.13
CA MET A 440 28.94 17.06 -15.76
C MET A 440 29.11 18.33 -14.92
N THR A 441 29.29 18.19 -13.60
CA THR A 441 29.20 19.30 -12.64
C THR A 441 30.48 19.57 -11.86
N VAL A 442 31.41 18.62 -11.87
CA VAL A 442 32.75 18.76 -11.31
C VAL A 442 33.74 18.97 -12.47
N PRO A 443 34.47 20.10 -12.49
CA PRO A 443 35.38 20.45 -13.59
C PRO A 443 36.62 19.56 -13.70
#